data_AF-A0A520K8J9-F1
#
_entry.id   AF-A0A520K8J9-F1
#
_cell.length_a   1.000
_cell.length_b   1.000
_cell.length_c   1.000
_cell.angle_alpha   90.00
_cell.angle_beta   90.00
_cell.angle_gamma   90.00
#
_symmetry.space_group_name_H-M   'P 1'
#
loop_
_entity.id
_entity.type
_entity.pdbx_description
1 polymer ?
#
loop_
_entity_poly.entity_id
_entity_poly.type
_entity_poly.pdbx_seq_one_letter_code
_entity_poly.pdbx_strand_id
1 'polypeptide(L)'
;MGRIENSGLAIRSRFGDHDARLRYNIKIDPPRDLHPGCSCSQVLRALKTPDECKLFGGICTPQTPYGPCMVSAEGTCHNWWRYGGRDGL
;
A
#
# COMPACT_ATOMS: atom_id res chain seq x y z
N MET A 1 5.69 -5.76 -1.65
CA MET A 1 7.13 -5.59 -1.36
C MET A 1 7.78 -6.85 -0.80
N GLY A 2 7.03 -7.94 -0.59
CA GLY A 2 7.60 -9.18 -0.06
C GLY A 2 8.03 -9.05 1.40
N ARG A 3 8.65 -10.10 1.93
CA ARG A 3 9.18 -10.15 3.29
C ARG A 3 10.55 -9.46 3.34
N ILE A 4 10.74 -8.59 4.32
CA ILE A 4 12.03 -7.93 4.63
C ILE A 4 12.41 -8.37 6.05
N GLU A 5 13.56 -9.01 6.21
CA GLU A 5 14.01 -9.52 7.52
C GLU A 5 14.20 -8.39 8.52
N ASN A 6 13.84 -8.64 9.78
CA ASN A 6 14.00 -7.72 10.92
C ASN A 6 13.38 -6.32 10.72
N SER A 7 12.35 -6.19 9.87
CA SER A 7 11.69 -4.91 9.56
C SER A 7 10.42 -4.62 10.38
N GLY A 8 9.85 -5.65 11.02
CA GLY A 8 8.62 -5.54 11.80
C GLY A 8 8.86 -5.33 13.29
N LEU A 9 7.89 -4.72 13.98
CA LEU A 9 7.84 -4.62 15.43
C LEU A 9 6.69 -5.47 15.99
N ALA A 10 6.85 -5.96 17.22
CA ALA A 10 5.82 -6.65 17.97
C ALA A 10 5.76 -6.12 19.41
N ILE A 11 4.58 -6.20 20.01
CA ILE A 11 4.40 -5.86 21.42
C ILE A 11 5.22 -6.85 22.27
N ARG A 12 5.99 -6.33 23.24
CA ARG A 12 6.79 -7.17 24.15
C ARG A 12 5.86 -8.07 24.96
N SER A 13 6.27 -9.30 25.22
CA SER A 13 5.46 -10.32 25.92
C SER A 13 4.84 -9.84 27.24
N ARG A 14 5.58 -9.07 28.05
CA ARG A 14 5.10 -8.48 29.31
C ARG A 14 3.90 -7.53 29.18
N PHE A 15 3.59 -7.09 27.96
CA PHE A 15 2.47 -6.21 27.62
C PHE A 15 1.43 -6.95 26.78
N GLY A 16 1.40 -8.29 26.83
CA GLY A 16 0.54 -9.14 25.99
C GLY A 16 -0.95 -8.83 26.09
N ASP A 17 -1.42 -8.30 27.22
CA ASP A 17 -2.82 -7.90 27.43
C ASP A 17 -3.25 -6.73 26.52
N HIS A 18 -2.29 -6.01 25.94
CA HIS A 18 -2.51 -4.95 24.95
C HIS A 18 -2.36 -5.43 23.49
N ASP A 19 -1.97 -6.68 23.26
CA ASP A 19 -1.87 -7.26 21.92
C ASP A 19 -3.21 -7.89 21.51
N ALA A 20 -3.92 -7.22 20.60
CA ALA A 20 -5.19 -7.70 20.08
C ALA A 20 -5.11 -9.11 19.46
N ARG A 21 -3.95 -9.50 18.91
CA ARG A 21 -3.75 -10.83 18.32
C ARG A 21 -3.79 -11.93 19.37
N LEU A 22 -3.28 -11.65 20.57
CA LEU A 22 -3.30 -12.59 21.70
C LEU A 22 -4.66 -12.57 22.41
N ARG A 23 -5.26 -11.39 22.58
CA ARG A 23 -6.50 -11.21 23.34
C ARG A 23 -7.74 -11.80 22.66
N TYR A 24 -7.81 -11.76 21.33
CA TYR A 24 -9.07 -12.04 20.61
C TYR A 24 -9.06 -13.32 19.75
N ASN A 25 -8.01 -14.14 19.79
CA ASN A 25 -7.88 -15.41 19.04
C ASN A 25 -8.40 -15.32 17.58
N ILE A 26 -7.98 -14.28 16.86
CA ILE A 26 -8.48 -13.97 15.51
C ILE A 26 -7.79 -14.91 14.50
N LYS A 27 -8.59 -15.65 13.73
CA LYS A 27 -8.11 -16.42 12.57
C LYS A 27 -8.30 -15.59 11.31
N ILE A 28 -7.23 -15.45 10.51
CA ILE A 28 -7.24 -14.68 9.26
C ILE A 28 -6.83 -15.60 8.12
N ASP A 29 -7.58 -15.54 7.02
CA ASP A 29 -7.22 -16.20 5.77
C ASP A 29 -5.95 -15.58 5.14
N PRO A 30 -5.26 -16.30 4.24
CA PRO A 30 -4.11 -15.74 3.55
C PRO A 30 -4.47 -14.42 2.84
N PRO A 31 -3.70 -13.33 3.04
CA PRO A 31 -3.99 -12.06 2.41
C PRO A 31 -3.73 -12.13 0.90
N ARG A 32 -4.46 -11.31 0.13
CA ARG A 32 -4.05 -10.96 -1.23
C ARG A 32 -3.15 -9.72 -1.17
N ASP A 33 -1.91 -9.87 -1.61
CA ASP A 33 -0.92 -8.79 -1.54
C ASP A 33 -1.22 -7.59 -2.47
N LEU A 34 -1.75 -7.86 -3.68
CA LEU A 34 -1.99 -6.81 -4.66
C LEU A 34 -3.16 -7.16 -5.58
N HIS A 35 -4.02 -6.19 -5.86
CA HIS A 35 -5.06 -6.36 -6.86
C HIS A 35 -4.45 -6.53 -8.27
N PRO A 36 -5.03 -7.39 -9.13
CA PRO A 36 -4.51 -7.65 -10.47
C PRO A 36 -4.27 -6.37 -11.29
N GLY A 37 -3.11 -6.28 -11.95
CA GLY A 37 -2.76 -5.14 -12.80
C GLY A 37 -2.28 -3.88 -12.06
N CYS A 38 -2.46 -3.79 -10.74
CA CYS A 38 -1.88 -2.70 -9.95
C CYS A 38 -0.35 -2.77 -9.94
N SER A 39 0.33 -1.62 -10.04
CA SER A 39 1.80 -1.54 -10.02
C SER A 39 2.37 -0.93 -8.73
N CYS A 40 1.59 -0.80 -7.65
CA CYS A 40 2.03 -0.16 -6.41
C CYS A 40 3.33 -0.76 -5.83
N SER A 41 3.55 -2.07 -5.96
CA SER A 41 4.78 -2.71 -5.50
C SER A 41 6.03 -2.23 -6.25
N GLN A 42 5.89 -1.85 -7.53
CA GLN A 42 6.95 -1.30 -8.37
C GLN A 42 7.14 0.20 -8.07
N VAL A 43 6.03 0.94 -7.89
CA VAL A 43 6.05 2.35 -7.49
C VAL A 43 6.73 2.55 -6.14
N LEU A 44 6.38 1.75 -5.12
CA LEU A 44 7.00 1.81 -3.80
C LEU A 44 8.50 1.49 -3.80
N ARG A 45 8.97 0.74 -4.81
CA ARG A 45 10.39 0.42 -5.01
C ARG A 45 11.10 1.40 -5.94
N ALA A 46 10.42 2.48 -6.35
CA ALA A 46 10.90 3.43 -7.34
C ALA A 46 11.36 2.78 -8.67
N LEU A 47 10.74 1.65 -9.05
CA LEU A 47 10.97 0.99 -10.34
C LEU A 47 10.03 1.51 -11.43
N LYS A 48 8.97 2.22 -11.02
CA LYS A 48 8.01 2.89 -11.90
C LYS A 48 7.50 4.17 -11.29
N THR A 49 7.22 5.17 -12.10
CA THR A 49 6.40 6.30 -11.72
C THR A 49 4.90 5.94 -11.81
N PRO A 50 4.00 6.67 -11.13
CA PRO A 50 2.57 6.42 -11.21
C PRO A 50 1.99 6.48 -12.63
N ASP A 51 2.50 7.34 -13.51
CA ASP A 51 2.10 7.45 -14.92
C ASP A 51 2.47 6.22 -15.77
N GLU A 52 3.48 5.44 -15.37
CA GLU A 52 3.79 4.15 -15.99
C GLU A 52 2.84 3.01 -15.55
N CYS A 53 1.96 3.26 -14.57
CA CYS A 53 0.93 2.32 -14.16
C CYS A 53 -0.31 2.45 -15.07
N LYS A 54 -0.62 1.38 -15.82
CA LYS A 54 -1.78 1.34 -16.73
C LYS A 54 -3.14 1.64 -16.08
N LEU A 55 -3.25 1.52 -14.76
CA LEU A 55 -4.50 1.78 -14.04
C LEU A 55 -4.61 3.22 -13.53
N PHE A 56 -3.48 3.93 -13.43
CA PHE A 56 -3.41 5.27 -12.82
C PHE A 56 -4.19 6.29 -13.65
N GLY A 57 -5.10 7.00 -12.98
CA GLY A 57 -5.95 8.02 -13.59
C GLY A 57 -7.04 7.52 -14.52
N GLY A 58 -7.03 6.24 -14.88
CA GLY A 58 -8.17 5.53 -15.45
C GLY A 58 -9.08 5.01 -14.33
N ILE A 59 -9.06 3.70 -14.09
CA ILE A 59 -9.90 3.08 -13.05
C ILE A 59 -9.40 3.35 -11.63
N CYS A 60 -8.12 3.71 -11.45
CA CYS A 60 -7.53 4.02 -10.15
C CYS A 60 -7.43 5.54 -10.00
N THR A 61 -8.34 6.11 -9.20
CA THR A 61 -8.42 7.55 -8.87
C THR A 61 -8.61 7.73 -7.37
N PRO A 62 -8.46 8.93 -6.78
CA PRO A 62 -8.76 9.14 -5.36
C PRO A 62 -10.23 8.83 -4.99
N GLN A 63 -11.17 9.06 -5.92
CA GLN A 63 -12.59 8.77 -5.73
C GLN A 63 -12.89 7.28 -5.84
N THR A 64 -12.15 6.56 -6.68
CA THR A 64 -12.26 5.10 -6.88
C THR A 64 -10.88 4.45 -6.78
N PRO A 65 -10.31 4.33 -5.57
CA PRO A 65 -8.94 3.86 -5.42
C PRO A 65 -8.88 2.34 -5.64
N TYR A 66 -8.06 1.91 -6.60
CA TYR A 66 -7.87 0.49 -6.92
C TYR A 66 -6.77 -0.16 -6.08
N GLY A 67 -5.70 0.58 -5.77
CA GLY A 67 -4.54 0.10 -5.03
C GLY A 67 -4.18 1.00 -3.85
N PRO A 68 -3.40 0.49 -2.88
CA PRO A 68 -3.15 1.17 -1.61
C PRO A 68 -2.43 2.51 -1.76
N CYS A 69 -1.56 2.67 -2.77
CA CYS A 69 -0.88 3.95 -3.02
C CYS A 69 -1.82 5.07 -3.48
N MET A 70 -3.06 4.76 -3.88
CA MET A 70 -4.09 5.76 -4.20
C MET A 70 -5.02 6.05 -3.01
N VAL A 71 -5.14 5.12 -2.05
CA VAL A 71 -5.95 5.31 -0.83
C VAL A 71 -5.24 6.21 0.17
N SER A 72 -3.93 5.98 0.38
CA SER A 72 -3.19 6.69 1.42
C SER A 72 -2.90 8.13 1.00
N ALA A 73 -3.07 9.09 1.92
CA ALA A 73 -2.64 10.47 1.73
C ALA A 73 -1.11 10.61 1.58
N GLU A 74 -0.36 9.65 2.11
CA GLU A 74 1.10 9.55 1.93
C GLU A 74 1.47 8.72 0.68
N GLY A 75 0.48 8.14 0.00
CA GLY A 75 0.69 7.26 -1.14
C GLY A 75 1.21 8.02 -2.35
N THR A 76 2.27 7.48 -2.99
CA THR A 76 2.87 8.11 -4.17
C THR A 76 1.86 8.36 -5.28
N CYS A 77 0.97 7.41 -5.60
CA CYS A 77 -0.06 7.62 -6.62
C CYS A 77 -1.03 8.75 -6.23
N HIS A 78 -1.52 8.78 -4.99
CA HIS A 78 -2.41 9.84 -4.52
C HIS A 78 -1.75 11.23 -4.63
N ASN A 79 -0.49 11.34 -4.21
CA ASN A 79 0.26 12.61 -4.29
C ASN A 79 0.58 13.01 -5.74
N TRP A 80 0.92 12.04 -6.59
CA TRP A 80 1.16 12.28 -8.02
C TRP A 80 -0.09 12.77 -8.75
N TRP A 81 -1.26 12.24 -8.38
CA TRP A 81 -2.55 12.71 -8.87
C TRP A 81 -2.84 14.13 -8.40
N ARG A 82 -2.62 14.42 -7.11
CA ARG A 82 -2.97 15.71 -6.51
C ARG A 82 -2.09 16.87 -6.96
N TYR A 83 -0.79 16.63 -7.10
CA TYR A 83 0.19 17.70 -7.32
C TYR A 83 0.87 17.65 -8.68
N GLY A 84 0.55 16.64 -9.50
CA GLY A 84 1.02 16.55 -10.88
C GLY A 84 2.51 16.24 -10.97
N GLY A 85 2.86 14.96 -11.07
CA GLY A 85 4.16 14.55 -11.61
C GLY A 85 4.08 14.32 -13.13
N ARG A 86 3.44 15.23 -13.86
CA ARG A 86 3.48 15.23 -15.32
C ARG A 86 4.45 16.33 -15.72
N ASP A 87 5.68 15.97 -16.01
CA ASP A 87 6.54 16.83 -16.82
C ASP A 87 5.84 16.99 -18.18
N GLY A 88 5.33 18.20 -18.48
CA GLY A 88 4.62 18.48 -19.73
C GLY A 88 3.27 19.20 -19.62
N LEU A 89 2.93 19.76 -18.46
CA LEU A 89 2.28 21.08 -18.41
C LEU A 89 3.35 22.16 -18.34
#